data_AF-A0A841DQV3-F1
#
_entry.id   AF-A0A841DQV3-F1
#
_cell.length_a   1.000
_cell.length_b   1.000
_cell.length_c   1.000
_cell.angle_alpha   90.00
_cell.angle_beta   90.00
_cell.angle_gamma   90.00
#
_symmetry.space_group_name_H-M   'P 1'
#
loop_
_entity.id
_entity.type
_entity.pdbx_description
1 polymer ?
#
loop_
_entity_poly.entity_id
_entity_poly.type
_entity_poly.pdbx_seq_one_letter_code
_entity_poly.pdbx_strand_id
1 'polypeptide(L)'
;MAEGCQFTDGSVALRWRGDNPATAVWPNVESVLAVHGHQGATEVRWIEPAGTRAEPPELRAGLDNLFDELHQVRAPSSLSEPLSPPPGHPRGWAGARHLR
;
A
#
# COMPACT_ATOMS: atom_id res chain seq x y z
N MET A 1 -14.20 10.23 -0.15
CA MET A 1 -13.27 10.24 1.01
C MET A 1 -11.98 9.54 0.62
N ALA A 2 -10.84 10.07 1.06
CA ALA A 2 -9.57 9.36 1.05
C ALA A 2 -9.04 9.20 2.48
N GLU A 3 -8.18 8.21 2.63
CA GLU A 3 -7.33 8.02 3.80
C GLU A 3 -5.89 7.82 3.33
N GLY A 4 -4.93 7.95 4.23
CA GLY A 4 -3.54 7.74 3.89
C GLY A 4 -2.60 8.20 4.99
N CYS A 5 -1.34 8.35 4.65
CA CYS A 5 -0.31 8.83 5.56
C CYS A 5 0.61 9.83 4.87
N GLN A 6 1.23 10.67 5.71
CA GLN A 6 2.42 11.42 5.34
C GLN A 6 3.63 10.71 5.92
N PHE A 7 4.65 10.52 5.08
CA PHE A 7 5.94 9.97 5.48
C PHE A 7 6.81 11.04 6.11
N THR A 8 7.87 10.61 6.80
CA THR A 8 8.80 11.51 7.50
C THR A 8 9.57 12.44 6.56
N ASP A 9 9.67 12.10 5.27
CA ASP A 9 10.24 12.96 4.23
C ASP A 9 9.25 14.00 3.66
N GLY A 10 8.02 14.03 4.18
CA GLY A 10 6.95 14.93 3.77
C GLY A 10 6.07 14.39 2.64
N SER A 11 6.47 13.32 1.94
CA SER A 11 5.67 12.70 0.88
C SER A 11 4.38 12.09 1.43
N VAL A 12 3.35 11.97 0.58
CA VAL A 12 2.01 11.53 0.99
C VAL A 12 1.53 10.40 0.10
N ALA A 13 1.03 9.32 0.69
CA ALA A 13 0.28 8.29 -0.02
C ALA A 13 -1.20 8.36 0.36
N LEU A 14 -2.10 8.42 -0.62
CA LEU A 14 -3.55 8.47 -0.42
C LEU A 14 -4.26 7.32 -1.15
N ARG A 15 -5.29 6.78 -0.50
CA ARG A 15 -6.26 5.83 -1.06
C ARG A 15 -7.65 6.47 -1.11
N TRP A 16 -8.17 6.67 -2.31
CA TRP A 16 -9.57 7.05 -2.53
C TRP A 16 -10.49 5.82 -2.43
N ARG A 17 -11.57 5.94 -1.65
CA ARG A 17 -12.53 4.85 -1.37
C ARG A 17 -13.89 4.98 -2.07
N GLY A 18 -14.06 5.93 -2.99
CA GLY A 18 -15.31 6.09 -3.75
C GLY A 18 -15.50 5.05 -4.85
N ASP A 19 -16.49 5.27 -5.72
CA ASP A 19 -16.88 4.35 -6.82
C ASP A 19 -15.74 4.07 -7.81
N ASN A 20 -14.79 4.98 -7.91
CA ASN A 20 -13.57 4.85 -8.71
C ASN A 20 -12.36 4.85 -7.77
N PRO A 21 -12.03 3.71 -7.13
CA PRO A 21 -10.95 3.66 -6.16
C PRO A 21 -9.60 3.81 -6.84
N ALA A 22 -8.76 4.68 -6.28
CA ALA A 22 -7.43 4.96 -6.80
C ALA A 22 -6.44 5.18 -5.67
N THR A 23 -5.17 4.89 -5.92
CA THR A 23 -4.05 5.18 -5.02
C THR A 23 -3.09 6.12 -5.73
N ALA A 24 -2.67 7.18 -5.04
CA ALA A 24 -1.73 8.16 -5.58
C ALA A 24 -0.68 8.55 -4.53
N VAL A 25 0.50 8.91 -5.01
CA VAL A 25 1.61 9.43 -4.20
C VAL A 25 1.89 10.87 -4.61
N TRP A 26 2.10 11.73 -3.63
CA TRP A 26 2.32 13.16 -3.79
C TRP A 26 3.59 13.59 -3.03
N PRO A 27 4.26 14.67 -3.47
CA PRO A 27 5.47 15.14 -2.78
C PRO A 27 5.18 15.77 -1.42
N ASN A 28 3.98 16.31 -1.20
CA ASN A 28 3.54 16.92 0.06
C ASN A 28 2.02 17.14 0.10
N VAL A 29 1.49 17.51 1.27
CA VAL A 29 0.05 17.77 1.49
C VAL A 29 -0.42 19.00 0.72
N GLU A 30 0.43 20.01 0.56
CA GLU A 30 0.12 21.23 -0.18
C GLU A 30 -0.21 20.92 -1.64
N SER A 31 0.50 19.97 -2.26
CA SER A 31 0.23 19.52 -3.63
C SER A 31 -1.12 18.81 -3.75
N VAL A 32 -1.51 18.04 -2.73
CA VAL A 32 -2.84 17.41 -2.66
C VAL A 32 -3.92 18.50 -2.62
N LEU A 33 -3.77 19.49 -1.73
CA LEU A 33 -4.71 20.60 -1.59
C LEU A 33 -4.74 21.50 -2.83
N ALA A 34 -3.60 21.69 -3.50
CA ALA A 34 -3.52 22.49 -4.72
C ALA A 34 -4.33 21.88 -5.87
N VAL A 35 -4.49 20.55 -5.92
CA VAL A 35 -5.25 19.87 -6.99
C VAL A 35 -6.68 19.52 -6.56
N HIS A 36 -6.88 19.15 -5.29
CA HIS A 36 -8.17 18.64 -4.80
C HIS A 36 -8.91 19.60 -3.85
N GLY A 37 -8.22 20.59 -3.28
CA GLY A 37 -8.73 21.52 -2.28
C GLY A 37 -9.36 22.81 -2.83
N HIS A 38 -9.55 22.91 -4.14
CA HIS A 38 -10.17 24.09 -4.75
C HIS A 38 -11.54 24.39 -4.13
N GLN A 39 -11.79 25.68 -3.86
CA GLN A 39 -13.03 26.19 -3.27
C GLN A 39 -13.40 25.57 -1.90
N GLY A 40 -12.42 25.07 -1.15
CA GLY A 40 -12.68 24.45 0.16
C GLY A 40 -13.38 23.10 0.08
N ALA A 41 -13.38 22.45 -1.09
CA ALA A 41 -14.04 21.17 -1.31
C ALA A 41 -13.36 20.00 -0.56
N THR A 42 -12.11 20.18 -0.12
CA THR A 42 -11.32 19.16 0.58
C THR A 42 -10.74 19.74 1.86
N GLU A 43 -10.91 18.99 2.96
CA GLU A 43 -10.27 19.23 4.25
C GLU A 43 -9.36 18.02 4.57
N VAL A 44 -8.19 18.29 5.15
CA VAL A 44 -7.28 17.25 5.67
C VAL A 44 -7.44 17.20 7.18
N ARG A 45 -7.69 16.00 7.71
CA ARG A 45 -7.76 15.73 9.15
C ARG A 45 -6.71 14.71 9.54
N TRP A 46 -5.86 15.10 10.46
CA TRP A 46 -4.89 14.18 11.07
C TRP A 46 -5.59 13.34 12.12
N ILE A 47 -5.42 12.01 12.02
CA ILE A 47 -5.94 11.08 12.99
C ILE A 47 -4.80 10.81 13.97
N GLU A 48 -4.98 11.23 15.22
CA GLU A 48 -4.06 10.83 16.28
C GLU A 48 -3.98 9.30 16.31
N PRO A 49 -2.78 8.71 16.45
CA PRO A 49 -2.68 7.28 16.70
C PRO A 49 -3.59 6.99 17.88
N ALA A 50 -4.51 6.02 17.73
CA ALA A 50 -5.41 5.62 18.80
C ALA A 50 -4.53 5.29 20.00
N GLY A 51 -4.42 6.25 20.94
CA GLY A 51 -3.38 6.26 21.94
C GLY A 51 -3.43 4.93 22.63
N THR A 52 -2.29 4.20 22.63
CA THR A 52 -2.14 2.80 23.00
C THR A 52 -3.23 2.42 24.00
N ARG A 53 -4.36 1.94 23.48
CA ARG A 53 -5.28 1.19 24.33
C ARG A 53 -4.37 0.09 24.83
N ALA A 54 -4.20 0.00 26.14
CA ALA A 54 -3.41 -1.08 26.72
C ALA A 54 -4.06 -2.38 26.21
N GLU A 55 -3.53 -2.90 25.11
CA GLU A 55 -3.93 -4.18 24.56
C GLU A 55 -3.69 -5.17 25.68
N PRO A 56 -4.69 -5.99 26.06
CA PRO A 56 -4.48 -7.06 27.01
C PRO A 56 -3.21 -7.84 26.62
N PRO A 57 -2.31 -8.15 27.56
CA PRO A 57 -1.00 -8.74 27.27
C PRO A 57 -1.07 -10.02 26.41
N GLU A 58 -2.20 -10.73 26.44
CA GLU A 58 -2.50 -11.88 25.58
C GLU A 58 -2.45 -11.59 24.06
N LEU A 59 -2.89 -10.42 23.59
CA LEU A 59 -2.86 -10.08 22.15
C LEU A 59 -1.45 -9.75 21.65
N ARG A 60 -0.61 -9.22 22.54
CA ARG A 60 0.79 -8.86 22.24
C ARG A 60 1.65 -10.11 22.08
N ALA A 61 1.49 -11.09 22.97
CA ALA A 61 2.18 -12.38 22.88
C ALA A 61 1.85 -13.15 21.58
N GLY A 62 0.62 -13.04 21.08
CA GLY A 62 0.23 -13.68 19.81
C GLY A 62 0.89 -13.07 18.57
N LEU A 63 1.17 -11.76 18.57
CA LEU A 63 1.86 -11.09 17.47
C LEU A 63 3.35 -11.42 17.44
N ASP A 64 3.99 -11.52 18.60
CA ASP A 64 5.39 -11.92 18.71
C ASP A 64 5.61 -13.33 18.12
N ASN A 65 4.69 -14.27 18.39
CA ASN A 65 4.70 -15.62 17.81
C ASN A 65 4.45 -15.65 16.30
N LEU A 66 3.70 -14.68 15.75
CA LEU A 66 3.36 -14.63 14.32
C LEU A 66 4.57 -14.30 13.43
N PHE A 67 5.49 -13.48 13.95
CA PHE A 67 6.73 -13.13 13.24
C PHE A 67 7.87 -14.13 13.49
N ASP A 68 7.79 -14.92 14.56
CA ASP A 68 8.70 -16.06 14.80
C ASP A 68 8.36 -17.28 13.91
N GLU A 69 7.09 -17.47 13.53
CA GLU A 69 6.63 -18.51 12.59
C GLU A 69 6.84 -18.16 11.10
N LEU A 70 7.80 -17.30 10.78
CA LEU A 70 8.12 -16.96 9.40
C LEU A 70 8.81 -18.13 8.69
N HIS A 71 7.98 -18.92 8.00
CA HIS A 71 8.23 -19.76 6.84
C HIS A 71 9.67 -20.21 6.64
N GLN A 72 9.91 -21.52 6.81
CA GLN A 72 11.09 -22.18 6.26
C GLN A 72 11.24 -21.75 4.80
N VAL A 73 12.21 -20.86 4.54
CA VAL A 73 12.66 -20.54 3.19
C VAL A 73 13.06 -21.88 2.60
N ARG A 74 12.26 -22.41 1.67
CA ARG A 74 12.60 -23.66 1.00
C ARG A 74 13.96 -23.44 0.37
N ALA A 75 14.98 -24.11 0.90
CA ALA A 75 16.31 -24.09 0.30
C ALA A 75 16.14 -24.38 -1.20
N PRO A 76 16.88 -23.70 -2.09
CA PRO A 76 16.78 -23.98 -3.52
C PRO A 76 17.10 -25.48 -3.69
N SER A 77 16.07 -26.27 -3.95
CA SER A 77 16.24 -27.67 -4.32
C SER A 77 17.12 -27.66 -5.57
N SER A 78 18.21 -28.42 -5.47
CA SER A 78 19.31 -28.54 -6.41
C SER A 78 18.89 -28.36 -7.88
N LEU A 79 19.73 -27.64 -8.63
CA LEU A 79 19.62 -27.27 -10.05
C LEU A 79 19.52 -28.46 -11.04
N SER A 80 18.63 -29.40 -10.82
CA SER A 80 18.44 -30.55 -11.71
C SER A 80 16.95 -30.91 -11.80
N GLU A 81 16.15 -29.96 -12.26
CA GLU A 81 14.81 -30.25 -12.78
C GLU A 81 14.60 -29.38 -14.03
N PRO A 82 14.44 -29.97 -15.23
CA PRO A 82 14.13 -29.19 -16.42
C PRO A 82 12.71 -28.61 -16.29
N LEU A 83 12.63 -27.30 -16.05
CA LEU A 83 11.39 -26.53 -16.01
C LEU A 83 10.70 -26.62 -17.38
N SER A 84 9.66 -27.46 -17.47
CA SER A 84 8.62 -27.23 -18.47
C SER A 84 7.89 -25.94 -18.09
N PRO A 85 7.86 -24.91 -18.96
CA PRO A 85 7.15 -23.68 -18.64
C PRO A 85 5.64 -24.00 -18.52
N PRO A 86 4.94 -23.43 -17.53
CA PRO A 86 3.48 -23.50 -17.49
C PRO A 86 2.91 -22.84 -18.75
N PRO A 87 1.76 -23.31 -19.28
CA PRO A 87 1.16 -22.75 -20.48
C PRO A 87 0.88 -21.26 -20.29
N GLY A 88 1.53 -20.43 -21.11
CA GLY A 88 1.47 -18.98 -21.01
C GLY A 88 0.07 -18.45 -21.29
N HIS A 89 -0.50 -17.74 -20.32
CA HIS A 89 -1.62 -16.82 -20.55
C HIS A 89 -1.03 -15.47 -21.00
N PRO A 90 -1.38 -14.92 -22.18
CA PRO A 90 -0.92 -13.61 -22.59
C PRO A 90 -1.66 -12.53 -21.79
N ARG A 91 -1.09 -12.07 -20.68
CA ARG A 91 -1.46 -10.77 -20.09
C ARG A 91 -0.49 -9.72 -20.64
N GLY A 92 -0.78 -9.26 -21.86
CA GLY A 92 -0.14 -8.09 -22.42
C GLY A 92 -0.45 -6.85 -21.58
N TRP A 93 0.58 -6.15 -21.14
CA TRP A 93 0.46 -4.78 -20.68
C TRP A 93 0.08 -3.91 -21.90
N ALA A 94 -1.11 -3.31 -21.88
CA ALA A 94 -1.50 -2.34 -22.89
C ALA A 94 -0.89 -0.99 -22.52
N GLY A 95 0.32 -0.70 -23.01
CA GLY A 95 0.87 0.64 -22.99
C GLY A 95 -0.08 1.61 -23.70
N ALA A 96 -0.57 2.61 -22.97
CA ALA A 96 -1.34 3.72 -23.54
C ALA A 96 -0.44 4.49 -24.51
N ARG A 97 -0.80 4.47 -25.79
CA ARG A 97 -0.14 5.24 -26.85
C ARG A 97 -0.95 6.51 -27.05
N HIS A 98 -0.33 7.65 -26.76
CA HIS A 98 -0.88 8.96 -27.08
C HIS A 98 -0.97 9.09 -28.61
N LEU A 99 -2.18 9.20 -29.13
CA LEU A 99 -2.40 9.71 -30.47
C LEU A 99 -2.24 11.23 -30.39
N ARG A 100 -1.34 11.76 -31.23
CA ARG A 100 -1.16 13.20 -31.46
C ARG A 100 -2.30 13.74 -32.31
#